data_AF-A0A522RC75-F1
#
_entry.id   AF-A0A522RC75-F1
#
_cell.length_a   1.000
_cell.length_b   1.000
_cell.length_c   1.000
_cell.angle_alpha   90.00
_cell.angle_beta   90.00
_cell.angle_gamma   90.00
#
_symmetry.space_group_name_H-M   'P 1'
#
loop_
_entity.id
_entity.type
_entity.pdbx_description
1 polymer ?
#
loop_
_entity_poly.entity_id
_entity_poly.type
_entity_poly.pdbx_seq_one_letter_code
_entity_poly.pdbx_strand_id
1 'polypeptide(L)'
;MAPSTIRDKLSDYIRVADEKKIHASYDLLEDEIEESILWWRDEQFVKELDIRYKALERGNDKGYSISQTKEVISNARRKKYDK
;
A
#
# COMPACT_ATOMS: atom_id res chain seq x y z
N MET A 1 22.12 -25.89 -13.00
CA MET A 1 21.94 -24.88 -14.06
C MET A 1 22.40 -23.54 -13.50
N ALA A 2 23.15 -22.74 -14.26
CA ALA A 2 23.58 -21.43 -13.78
C ALA A 2 22.37 -20.48 -13.66
N PRO A 3 22.28 -19.61 -12.64
CA PRO A 3 21.17 -18.67 -12.48
C PRO A 3 20.89 -17.80 -13.71
N SER A 4 21.90 -17.50 -14.53
CA SER A 4 21.76 -16.78 -15.79
C SER A 4 20.81 -17.47 -16.77
N THR A 5 20.84 -18.81 -16.85
CA THR A 5 20.06 -19.57 -17.82
C THR A 5 18.55 -19.54 -17.55
N ILE A 6 18.11 -19.32 -16.31
CA ILE A 6 16.68 -19.26 -15.96
C ILE A 6 16.13 -17.87 -16.28
N ARG A 7 16.91 -16.81 -15.97
CA ARG A 7 16.53 -15.43 -16.27
C ARG A 7 16.34 -15.23 -17.78
N ASP A 8 17.28 -15.70 -18.58
CA ASP A 8 17.23 -15.56 -20.03
C ASP A 8 15.99 -16.27 -20.62
N LYS A 9 15.69 -17.49 -20.15
CA LYS A 9 14.50 -18.24 -20.58
C LYS A 9 13.18 -17.56 -20.22
N LEU A 10 13.10 -16.95 -19.03
CA LEU A 10 11.91 -16.22 -18.60
C LEU A 10 11.73 -14.94 -19.43
N SER A 11 12.81 -14.21 -19.69
CA SER A 11 12.77 -13.03 -20.56
C SER A 11 12.33 -13.39 -21.98
N ASP A 12 12.83 -14.49 -22.55
CA ASP A 12 12.40 -14.97 -23.86
C ASP A 12 10.93 -15.39 -23.89
N TYR A 13 10.46 -16.08 -22.84
CA TYR A 13 9.06 -16.48 -22.70
C TYR A 13 8.12 -15.26 -22.64
N ILE A 14 8.43 -14.26 -21.80
CA ILE A 14 7.64 -13.03 -21.68
C ILE A 14 7.56 -12.29 -23.03
N ARG A 15 8.65 -12.29 -23.81
CA ARG A 15 8.68 -11.57 -25.09
C ARG A 15 7.72 -12.13 -26.15
N VAL A 16 7.40 -13.43 -26.08
CA VAL A 16 6.60 -14.13 -27.10
C VAL A 16 5.24 -14.62 -26.58
N ALA A 17 4.99 -14.52 -25.27
CA ALA A 17 3.75 -14.94 -24.67
C ALA A 17 2.58 -14.05 -25.12
N ASP A 18 1.41 -14.66 -25.29
CA ASP A 18 0.17 -13.92 -25.54
C ASP A 18 -0.28 -13.14 -24.29
N GLU A 19 -1.12 -12.13 -24.52
CA GLU A 19 -1.59 -11.22 -23.47
C GLU A 19 -2.27 -11.95 -22.30
N LYS A 20 -3.00 -13.04 -22.59
CA LYS A 20 -3.65 -13.85 -21.56
C LYS A 20 -2.64 -14.51 -20.62
N LYS A 21 -1.54 -15.05 -21.17
CA LYS A 21 -0.45 -15.64 -20.39
C LYS A 21 0.34 -14.59 -19.62
N ILE A 22 0.55 -13.41 -20.22
CA ILE A 22 1.20 -12.29 -19.53
C ILE A 22 0.38 -11.86 -18.31
N HIS A 23 -0.93 -11.65 -18.48
CA HIS A 23 -1.81 -11.25 -17.40
C HIS A 23 -1.84 -12.29 -16.27
N ALA A 24 -2.04 -13.57 -16.60
CA ALA A 24 -2.00 -14.63 -15.60
C ALA A 24 -0.65 -14.77 -14.87
N SER A 25 0.46 -14.46 -15.55
CA SER A 25 1.80 -14.45 -14.93
C SER A 25 1.99 -13.25 -14.02
N TYR A 26 1.45 -12.09 -14.41
CA TYR A 26 1.45 -10.88 -13.60
C TYR A 26 0.59 -11.06 -12.35
N ASP A 27 -0.66 -11.49 -12.47
CA ASP A 27 -1.56 -11.71 -11.32
C ASP A 27 -0.97 -12.69 -10.29
N LEU A 28 -0.18 -13.68 -10.76
CA LEU A 28 0.49 -14.64 -9.88
C LEU A 28 1.66 -14.02 -9.09
N LEU A 29 2.33 -13.03 -9.68
CA LEU A 29 3.58 -12.46 -9.19
C LEU A 29 3.45 -10.99 -8.79
N GLU A 30 2.26 -10.40 -8.87
CA GLU A 30 2.02 -8.96 -8.69
C GLU A 30 2.54 -8.51 -7.33
N ASP A 31 2.24 -9.24 -6.26
CA ASP A 31 2.71 -8.96 -4.90
C ASP A 31 4.25 -9.04 -4.73
N GLU A 32 4.95 -9.75 -5.63
CA GLU A 32 6.41 -9.87 -5.64
C GLU A 32 7.07 -8.86 -6.60
N ILE A 33 6.38 -8.49 -7.69
CA ILE A 33 6.83 -7.54 -8.72
C ILE A 33 6.64 -6.11 -8.25
N GLU A 34 5.45 -5.81 -7.73
CA GLU A 34 5.20 -4.57 -7.05
C GLU A 34 5.93 -4.67 -5.72
N GLU A 35 7.11 -4.04 -5.65
CA GLU A 35 7.77 -3.66 -4.39
C GLU A 35 6.87 -2.64 -3.66
N SER A 36 5.67 -3.06 -3.32
CA SER A 36 4.81 -2.40 -2.37
C SER A 36 5.65 -2.23 -1.11
N ILE A 37 5.65 -1.03 -0.54
CA ILE A 37 6.21 -0.84 0.79
C ILE A 37 5.44 -1.81 1.69
N LEU A 38 6.08 -2.92 2.04
CA LEU A 38 5.51 -3.97 2.87
C LEU A 38 5.47 -3.42 4.30
N TRP A 39 4.63 -2.41 4.52
CA TRP A 39 4.55 -1.64 5.76
C TRP A 39 4.23 -2.54 6.95
N TRP A 40 3.61 -3.69 6.71
CA TRP A 40 3.35 -4.72 7.70
C TRP A 40 4.61 -5.50 8.14
N ARG A 41 5.73 -5.38 7.42
CA ARG A 41 7.05 -5.88 7.83
C ARG A 41 7.85 -4.87 8.65
N ASP A 42 7.43 -3.61 8.71
CA ASP A 42 8.02 -2.63 9.62
C ASP A 42 7.41 -2.81 11.01
N GLU A 43 8.14 -3.51 11.88
CA GLU A 43 7.68 -3.79 13.25
C GLU A 43 7.40 -2.53 14.06
N GLN A 44 8.15 -1.44 13.84
CA GLN A 44 7.93 -0.18 14.57
C GLN A 44 6.63 0.46 14.12
N PHE A 45 6.37 0.47 12.81
CA PHE A 45 5.13 0.97 12.26
C PHE A 45 3.92 0.15 12.73
N VAL A 46 4.00 -1.18 12.66
CA VAL A 46 2.92 -2.06 13.12
C VAL A 46 2.64 -1.87 14.62
N LYS A 47 3.69 -1.70 15.43
CA LYS A 47 3.54 -1.43 16.87
C LYS A 47 2.86 -0.10 17.15
N GLU A 48 3.18 0.95 16.39
CA GLU A 48 2.50 2.26 16.49
C GLU A 48 1.00 2.13 16.19
N LEU A 49 0.66 1.39 15.12
CA LEU A 49 -0.73 1.15 14.74
C LEU A 49 -1.51 0.40 15.82
N ASP A 50 -0.92 -0.65 16.41
CA ASP A 50 -1.53 -1.40 17.51
C ASP A 50 -1.75 -0.52 18.76
N ILE A 51 -0.80 0.34 19.08
CA ILE A 51 -0.95 1.32 20.18
C ILE A 51 -2.13 2.26 19.91
N ARG A 52 -2.26 2.79 18.70
CA ARG A 52 -3.36 3.70 18.32
C ARG A 52 -4.70 3.00 18.32
N TYR A 53 -4.75 1.78 17.81
CA TYR A 53 -5.94 0.95 17.84
C TYR A 53 -6.42 0.72 19.28
N LYS A 54 -5.52 0.30 20.18
CA LYS A 54 -5.83 0.10 21.60
C LYS A 54 -6.22 1.40 22.31
N ALA A 55 -5.61 2.52 21.95
CA ALA A 55 -5.96 3.83 22.51
C ALA A 55 -7.39 4.24 22.11
N LEU A 56 -7.79 3.99 20.86
CA LEU A 56 -9.15 4.22 20.38
C LEU A 56 -10.16 3.28 21.06
N GLU A 57 -9.85 1.98 21.13
CA GLU A 57 -10.72 0.98 21.77
C GLU A 57 -10.97 1.29 23.26
N ARG A 58 -9.93 1.75 23.97
CA ARG A 58 -10.03 2.14 25.38
C ARG A 58 -10.66 3.52 25.59
N GLY A 59 -10.93 4.26 24.52
CA GLY A 59 -11.46 5.63 24.56
C GLY A 59 -10.46 6.69 25.03
N ASN A 60 -9.17 6.35 25.08
CA ASN A 60 -8.08 7.29 25.37
C ASN A 60 -7.84 8.25 24.19
N ASP A 61 -8.05 7.75 22.97
CA ASP A 61 -8.06 8.56 21.77
C ASP A 61 -9.49 8.65 21.23
N LYS A 62 -9.87 9.81 20.69
CA LYS A 62 -11.22 10.04 20.16
C LYS A 62 -11.15 10.08 18.65
N GLY A 63 -11.76 9.07 18.03
CA GLY A 63 -12.04 9.13 16.60
C GLY A 63 -12.91 10.33 16.26
N TYR A 64 -12.70 10.90 15.06
CA TYR A 64 -13.55 11.95 14.53
C TYR A 64 -14.57 11.34 13.58
N SER A 65 -15.82 11.78 13.71
CA SER A 65 -16.82 11.50 12.68
C SER A 65 -16.46 12.19 11.37
N ILE A 66 -16.93 11.65 10.25
CA ILE A 66 -16.72 12.23 8.92
C ILE A 66 -17.20 13.69 8.85
N SER A 67 -18.30 14.03 9.53
CA SER A 67 -18.81 15.41 9.58
C SER A 67 -17.83 16.36 10.28
N GLN A 68 -17.27 15.95 11.43
CA GLN A 68 -16.26 16.72 12.14
C GLN A 68 -14.99 16.88 11.31
N THR A 69 -14.55 15.81 10.63
CA THR A 69 -13.39 15.87 9.73
C THR A 69 -13.62 16.86 8.59
N LYS A 70 -14.80 16.84 7.95
CA LYS A 70 -15.17 17.79 6.88
C LYS A 70 -15.14 19.23 7.37
N GLU A 71 -15.65 19.49 8.57
CA GLU A 71 -15.66 20.83 9.15
C GLU A 71 -14.25 21.36 9.35
N VAL A 72 -13.35 20.56 9.95
CA VAL A 72 -11.93 20.89 10.15
C VAL A 72 -11.24 21.19 8.82
N ILE A 73 -11.46 20.35 7.80
CA ILE A 73 -10.89 20.56 6.45
C ILE A 73 -11.40 21.87 5.84
N SER A 74 -12.69 22.17 5.96
CA SER A 74 -13.27 23.42 5.42
C SER A 74 -12.70 24.66 6.12
N ASN A 75 -12.52 24.58 7.45
CA ASN A 75 -11.94 25.65 8.26
C ASN A 75 -10.48 25.90 7.88
N ALA A 76 -9.71 24.83 7.66
CA ALA A 76 -8.32 24.92 7.22
C ALA A 76 -8.20 25.55 5.81
N ARG A 77 -9.11 25.19 4.89
CA ARG A 77 -9.15 25.79 3.55
C ARG A 77 -9.49 27.28 3.59
N ARG A 78 -10.53 27.69 4.33
CA ARG A 78 -10.87 29.12 4.50
C ARG A 78 -9.69 29.93 5.03
N LYS A 79 -9.01 29.47 6.07
CA LYS A 79 -7.80 30.14 6.61
C LYS A 79 -6.65 30.30 5.60
N LYS A 80 -6.55 29.41 4.61
CA LYS A 80 -5.47 29.43 3.60
C LYS A 80 -5.80 30.32 2.40
N TYR A 81 -7.08 30.44 2.05
CA TYR A 81 -7.52 31.11 0.82
C TYR A 81 -8.32 32.41 1.03
N ASP A 82 -8.78 32.72 2.24
CA ASP A 82 -9.38 34.03 2.60
C ASP A 82 -8.30 35.04 3.05
N LYS A 83 -7.11 35.03 2.44
CA LYS A 83 -6.06 36.05 2.60
C LYS A 83 -5.90 36.86 1.34
#